data_AF-M5SBG2-F1
#
_entry.id   AF-M5SBG2-F1
#
_cell.length_a   1.000
_cell.length_b   1.000
_cell.length_c   1.000
_cell.angle_alpha   90.00
_cell.angle_beta   90.00
_cell.angle_gamma   90.00
#
_symmetry.space_group_name_H-M   'P 1'
#
loop_
_entity.id
_entity.type
_entity.pdbx_description
1 polymer ?
#
loop_
_entity_poly.entity_id
_entity_poly.type
_entity_poly.pdbx_seq_one_letter_code
_entity_poly.pdbx_strand_id
1 'polypeptide(L)'
;MADDENRPNILFILADDLAWSDLGCYGHPWHDTPHLDRLASEGTRFTQAYSPAPICSASRASILTGKTPARLQFEFVTKNEPGRQKIDFPTPMSAPPLTLNLPLKERTIAECLKDEGYQTAFFGKWHVSSHHERYLGWSPTHGPVKQGFEIAEEDYGAHPYDWKRSPIETITEVGKFASDSMV
;
A
#
# COMPACT_ATOMS: atom_id res chain seq x y z
N MET A 1 8.88 32.57 2.24
CA MET A 1 8.85 31.17 2.71
C MET A 1 7.77 31.12 3.77
N ALA A 2 6.80 30.21 3.68
CA ALA A 2 5.79 30.10 4.73
C ALA A 2 6.52 29.73 6.05
N ASP A 3 6.22 30.44 7.13
CA ASP A 3 6.74 30.12 8.47
C ASP A 3 6.49 28.64 8.79
N ASP A 4 7.45 28.01 9.48
CA ASP A 4 7.41 26.61 9.90
C ASP A 4 6.11 26.26 10.65
N GLU A 5 5.51 27.24 11.35
CA GLU A 5 4.24 27.07 12.07
C GLU A 5 3.00 26.83 11.19
N ASN A 6 3.04 27.16 9.89
CA ASN A 6 1.91 26.99 8.98
C ASN A 6 2.05 25.78 8.04
N ARG A 7 3.09 24.96 8.23
CA ARG A 7 3.31 23.77 7.40
C ARG A 7 2.46 22.60 7.93
N PRO A 8 1.52 22.04 7.14
CA PRO A 8 0.69 20.95 7.62
C PRO A 8 1.49 19.65 7.68
N ASN A 9 1.27 18.86 8.71
CA ASN A 9 1.68 17.45 8.74
C ASN A 9 0.82 16.66 7.74
N ILE A 10 1.43 15.68 7.06
CA ILE A 10 0.75 14.85 6.08
C ILE A 10 0.80 13.40 6.57
N LEU A 11 -0.38 12.84 6.86
CA LEU A 11 -0.54 11.43 7.19
C LEU A 11 -1.31 10.74 6.05
N PHE A 12 -0.68 9.74 5.41
CA PHE A 12 -1.29 8.96 4.35
C PHE A 12 -1.51 7.51 4.83
N ILE A 13 -2.77 7.12 4.97
CA ILE A 13 -3.17 5.77 5.41
C ILE A 13 -3.68 5.01 4.19
N LEU A 14 -3.05 3.88 3.88
CA LEU A 14 -3.42 3.01 2.78
C LEU A 14 -3.78 1.62 3.30
N ALA A 15 -5.07 1.28 3.27
CA ALA A 15 -5.55 -0.07 3.55
C ALA A 15 -5.31 -0.99 2.34
N ASP A 16 -5.00 -2.26 2.61
CA ASP A 16 -4.81 -3.29 1.58
C ASP A 16 -6.10 -4.11 1.43
N ASP A 17 -6.60 -4.25 0.20
CA ASP A 17 -7.82 -4.99 -0.16
C ASP A 17 -9.13 -4.55 0.54
N LEU A 18 -9.18 -3.35 1.15
CA LEU A 18 -10.41 -2.75 1.66
C LEU A 18 -11.31 -2.31 0.50
N ALA A 19 -12.50 -2.91 0.38
CA ALA A 19 -13.46 -2.58 -0.66
C ALA A 19 -14.22 -1.29 -0.33
N TRP A 20 -14.76 -0.64 -1.37
CA TRP A 20 -15.56 0.59 -1.22
C TRP A 20 -16.78 0.41 -0.32
N SER A 21 -17.31 -0.81 -0.24
CA SER A 21 -18.51 -1.17 0.50
C SER A 21 -18.24 -1.58 1.94
N ASP A 22 -16.98 -1.65 2.40
CA ASP A 22 -16.64 -2.30 3.67
C ASP A 22 -16.81 -1.41 4.90
N LEU A 23 -16.97 -0.10 4.74
CA LEU A 23 -17.09 0.82 5.88
C LEU A 23 -18.55 1.19 6.17
N GLY A 24 -18.86 1.41 7.45
CA GLY A 24 -20.17 1.91 7.88
C GLY A 24 -20.55 3.22 7.18
N CYS A 25 -19.59 4.13 7.01
CA CYS A 25 -19.78 5.38 6.27
C CYS A 25 -20.02 5.20 4.77
N TYR A 26 -19.83 4.01 4.19
CA TYR A 26 -20.29 3.69 2.83
C TYR A 26 -21.52 2.77 2.80
N GLY A 27 -22.13 2.52 3.97
CA GLY A 27 -23.39 1.78 4.11
C GLY A 27 -23.22 0.30 4.45
N HIS A 28 -22.03 -0.16 4.85
CA HIS A 28 -21.87 -1.54 5.29
C HIS A 28 -22.75 -1.83 6.52
N PRO A 29 -23.62 -2.85 6.50
CA PRO A 29 -24.61 -3.05 7.57
C PRO A 29 -24.06 -3.65 8.87
N TRP A 30 -22.84 -4.21 8.84
CA TRP A 30 -22.32 -5.03 9.95
C TRP A 30 -20.89 -4.73 10.39
N HIS A 31 -20.13 -3.90 9.65
CA HIS A 31 -18.73 -3.66 10.00
C HIS A 31 -18.65 -2.50 10.99
N ASP A 32 -17.98 -2.73 12.11
CA ASP A 32 -17.78 -1.72 13.15
C ASP A 32 -16.54 -0.90 12.83
N THR A 33 -16.73 0.23 12.14
CA THR A 33 -15.64 1.12 11.69
C THR A 33 -15.72 2.54 12.28
N PRO A 34 -15.93 2.70 13.60
CA PRO A 34 -16.37 3.97 14.19
C PRO A 34 -15.33 5.09 14.03
N HIS A 35 -14.03 4.75 14.01
CA HIS A 35 -12.97 5.73 13.80
C HIS A 35 -12.90 6.24 12.36
N LEU A 36 -13.10 5.37 11.37
CA LEU A 36 -13.13 5.77 9.96
C LEU A 36 -14.44 6.49 9.62
N ASP A 37 -15.54 6.10 10.25
CA ASP A 37 -16.83 6.76 10.09
C ASP A 37 -16.79 8.17 10.67
N ARG A 38 -16.17 8.33 11.83
CA ARG A 38 -15.89 9.64 12.43
C ARG A 38 -15.01 10.49 11.52
N LEU A 39 -13.91 9.95 11.01
CA LEU A 39 -13.01 10.66 10.08
C LEU A 39 -13.78 11.14 8.82
N ALA A 40 -14.67 10.31 8.29
CA ALA A 40 -15.52 10.68 7.15
C ALA A 40 -16.53 11.78 7.49
N SER A 41 -17.05 11.81 8.73
CA SER A 41 -18.02 12.82 9.20
C SER A 41 -17.39 14.18 9.53
N GLU A 42 -16.14 14.18 9.99
CA GLU A 42 -15.38 15.39 10.36
C GLU A 42 -14.58 15.95 9.17
N GLY A 43 -14.47 15.19 8.08
CA GLY A 43 -13.66 15.53 6.91
C GLY A 43 -14.41 15.50 5.59
N THR A 44 -13.68 15.14 4.53
CA THR A 44 -14.25 14.96 3.18
C THR A 44 -14.31 13.48 2.83
N ARG A 45 -15.49 13.01 2.42
CA ARG A 45 -15.72 11.64 1.94
C ARG A 45 -15.94 11.61 0.43
N PHE A 46 -15.11 10.86 -0.29
CA PHE A 46 -15.23 10.68 -1.73
C PHE A 46 -16.09 9.46 -2.08
N THR A 47 -17.17 9.66 -2.84
CA THR A 47 -18.01 8.55 -3.33
C THR A 47 -17.54 7.97 -4.67
N GLN A 48 -16.51 8.60 -5.28
CA GLN A 48 -15.94 8.22 -6.57
C GLN A 48 -14.40 8.33 -6.53
N ALA A 49 -13.77 7.59 -5.62
CA ALA A 49 -12.32 7.45 -5.55
C ALA A 49 -11.90 6.11 -6.18
N TYR A 50 -10.96 6.13 -7.13
CA TYR A 50 -10.55 4.95 -7.89
C TYR A 50 -9.08 4.62 -7.64
N SER A 51 -8.80 3.33 -7.43
CA SER A 51 -7.42 2.82 -7.38
C SER A 51 -6.81 2.89 -8.79
N PRO A 52 -5.52 3.26 -8.93
CA PRO A 52 -4.86 3.34 -10.25
C PRO A 52 -4.78 2.00 -10.99
N ALA A 53 -4.85 0.87 -10.25
CA ALA A 53 -4.85 -0.48 -10.79
C ALA A 53 -5.68 -1.42 -9.89
N PRO A 54 -6.13 -2.57 -10.42
CA PRO A 54 -6.83 -3.59 -9.62
C PRO A 54 -5.86 -4.52 -8.83
N ILE A 55 -4.59 -4.14 -8.69
CA ILE A 55 -3.56 -4.94 -8.02
C ILE A 55 -2.62 -4.05 -7.19
N CYS A 56 -2.16 -4.58 -6.07
CA CYS A 56 -1.41 -3.84 -5.05
C CYS A 56 -0.12 -3.16 -5.57
N SER A 57 0.82 -3.88 -6.19
CA SER A 57 2.11 -3.29 -6.58
C SER A 57 1.98 -2.15 -7.59
N ALA A 58 1.14 -2.31 -8.62
CA ALA A 58 0.90 -1.28 -9.62
C ALA A 58 0.21 -0.04 -9.02
N SER A 59 -0.77 -0.24 -8.13
CA SER A 59 -1.42 0.87 -7.43
C SER A 59 -0.46 1.62 -6.52
N ARG A 60 0.37 0.91 -5.74
CA ARG A 60 1.38 1.52 -4.86
C ARG A 60 2.42 2.30 -5.65
N ALA A 61 2.91 1.75 -6.76
CA ALA A 61 3.85 2.46 -7.64
C ALA A 61 3.26 3.77 -8.18
N SER A 62 1.96 3.75 -8.52
CA SER A 62 1.24 4.92 -9.00
C SER A 62 1.00 5.96 -7.89
N ILE A 63 0.61 5.52 -6.69
CA ILE A 63 0.42 6.37 -5.51
C ILE A 63 1.73 7.08 -5.15
N LEU A 64 2.85 6.34 -5.14
CA LEU A 64 4.15 6.89 -4.79
C LEU A 64 4.64 7.93 -5.80
N THR A 65 4.37 7.76 -7.09
CA THR A 65 4.98 8.58 -8.15
C THR A 65 4.04 9.58 -8.83
N GLY A 66 2.73 9.46 -8.61
CA GLY A 66 1.70 10.20 -9.33
C GLY A 66 1.58 9.82 -10.82
N LYS A 67 2.20 8.72 -11.25
CA LYS A 67 2.19 8.26 -12.65
C LYS A 67 1.27 7.06 -12.82
N THR A 68 0.72 6.89 -14.01
CA THR A 68 -0.10 5.71 -14.33
C THR A 68 0.76 4.45 -14.38
N PRO A 69 0.21 3.25 -14.06
CA PRO A 69 0.94 1.99 -14.17
C PRO A 69 1.59 1.79 -15.54
N ALA A 70 0.87 2.15 -16.62
CA ALA A 70 1.35 2.04 -17.99
C ALA A 70 2.58 2.93 -18.27
N ARG A 71 2.61 4.16 -17.72
CA ARG A 71 3.77 5.06 -17.86
C ARG A 71 4.99 4.52 -17.13
N LEU A 72 4.77 3.83 -16.01
CA LEU A 72 5.81 3.19 -15.21
C LEU A 72 6.23 1.83 -15.77
N GLN A 73 5.46 1.26 -16.72
CA GLN A 73 5.55 -0.16 -17.12
C GLN A 73 5.46 -1.09 -15.90
N PHE A 74 4.68 -0.70 -14.89
CA PHE A 74 4.53 -1.40 -13.62
C PHE A 74 3.13 -1.99 -13.53
N GLU A 75 2.89 -3.06 -14.29
CA GLU A 75 1.55 -3.63 -14.52
C GLU A 75 1.32 -4.98 -13.84
N PHE A 76 2.28 -5.43 -13.03
CA PHE A 76 2.25 -6.74 -12.37
C PHE A 76 2.48 -6.63 -10.87
N VAL A 77 2.07 -7.69 -10.15
CA VAL A 77 2.46 -7.88 -8.75
C VAL A 77 3.91 -8.36 -8.72
N THR A 78 4.73 -7.71 -7.90
CA THR A 78 6.14 -8.07 -7.75
C THR A 78 6.32 -9.49 -7.26
N LYS A 79 7.46 -10.11 -7.61
CA LYS A 79 7.83 -11.47 -7.23
C LYS A 79 9.22 -11.48 -6.62
N ASN A 80 9.61 -12.61 -6.03
CA ASN A 80 10.96 -12.84 -5.54
C ASN A 80 11.99 -12.97 -6.68
N GLU A 81 11.56 -13.49 -7.83
CA GLU A 81 12.46 -13.81 -8.95
C GLU A 81 11.97 -13.22 -10.29
N PRO A 82 12.89 -12.94 -11.23
CA PRO A 82 12.54 -12.60 -12.60
C PRO A 82 11.69 -13.68 -13.26
N GLY A 83 10.76 -13.26 -14.10
CA GLY A 83 9.87 -14.18 -14.78
C GLY A 83 8.90 -13.46 -15.68
N ARG A 84 7.87 -14.20 -16.09
CA ARG A 84 6.74 -13.72 -16.89
C ARG A 84 5.45 -14.27 -16.29
N GLN A 85 4.36 -13.53 -16.45
CA GLN A 85 3.03 -14.05 -16.11
C GLN A 85 2.77 -15.35 -16.89
N LYS A 86 2.28 -16.39 -16.21
CA LYS A 86 1.83 -17.61 -16.90
C LYS A 86 0.58 -17.27 -17.71
N ILE A 87 0.55 -17.66 -18.97
CA ILE A 87 -0.63 -17.54 -19.82
C ILE A 87 -1.11 -18.96 -20.16
N ASP A 88 -2.42 -19.16 -20.13
CA ASP A 88 -3.05 -20.43 -20.48
C ASP A 88 -2.81 -20.75 -21.97
N PHE A 89 -2.51 -22.01 -22.27
CA PHE A 89 -2.31 -22.48 -23.63
C PHE A 89 -3.60 -23.06 -24.23
N PRO A 90 -3.80 -22.94 -25.56
CA PRO A 90 -2.90 -22.30 -26.52
C PRO A 90 -3.15 -20.78 -26.60
N THR A 91 -2.08 -19.97 -26.47
CA THR A 91 -2.12 -18.54 -26.77
C THR A 91 -1.00 -18.18 -27.75
N PRO A 92 -1.23 -17.32 -28.76
CA PRO A 92 -0.19 -16.86 -29.68
C PRO A 92 0.69 -15.74 -29.11
N MET A 93 0.43 -15.27 -27.89
CA MET A 93 1.15 -14.16 -27.25
C MET A 93 2.09 -14.62 -26.13
N SER A 94 3.17 -13.88 -25.91
CA SER A 94 4.04 -14.05 -24.73
C SER A 94 3.82 -12.90 -23.75
N ALA A 95 3.68 -13.22 -22.46
CA ALA A 95 3.63 -12.19 -21.42
C ALA A 95 4.96 -11.42 -21.37
N PRO A 96 4.97 -10.09 -21.17
CA PRO A 96 6.21 -9.35 -20.96
C PRO A 96 6.91 -9.80 -19.65
N PRO A 97 8.21 -9.52 -19.51
CA PRO A 97 8.91 -9.70 -18.23
C PRO A 97 8.20 -8.95 -17.10
N LEU A 98 8.18 -9.55 -15.92
CA LEU A 98 7.65 -8.91 -14.72
C LEU A 98 8.55 -7.75 -14.31
N THR A 99 7.96 -6.56 -14.12
CA THR A 99 8.63 -5.43 -13.46
C THR A 99 8.65 -5.70 -11.97
N LEU A 100 9.83 -5.95 -11.41
CA LEU A 100 9.97 -6.34 -10.00
C LEU A 100 10.25 -5.15 -9.08
N ASN A 101 10.88 -4.09 -9.58
CA ASN A 101 11.35 -2.98 -8.75
C ASN A 101 10.90 -1.66 -9.35
N LEU A 102 10.43 -0.75 -8.50
CA LEU A 102 10.20 0.64 -8.88
C LEU A 102 11.58 1.24 -9.20
N PRO A 103 11.83 1.71 -10.43
CA PRO A 103 13.15 2.20 -10.78
C PRO A 103 13.54 3.38 -9.89
N LEU A 104 14.75 3.37 -9.32
CA LEU A 104 15.20 4.44 -8.41
C LEU A 104 15.29 5.84 -9.06
N LYS A 105 15.19 5.93 -10.39
CA LYS A 105 15.07 7.20 -11.12
C LYS A 105 13.67 7.82 -11.03
N GLU A 106 12.66 7.03 -10.66
CA GLU A 106 11.30 7.51 -10.46
C GLU A 106 11.25 8.25 -9.12
N ARG A 107 10.83 9.52 -9.18
CA ARG A 107 10.67 10.32 -7.98
C ARG A 107 9.41 9.94 -7.23
N THR A 108 9.55 9.67 -5.94
CA THR A 108 8.40 9.41 -5.06
C THR A 108 7.92 10.68 -4.37
N ILE A 109 6.70 10.63 -3.83
CA ILE A 109 6.13 11.67 -2.97
C ILE A 109 7.03 11.99 -1.77
N ALA A 110 7.73 10.99 -1.23
CA ALA A 110 8.64 11.20 -0.11
C ALA A 110 9.85 12.05 -0.51
N GLU A 111 10.46 11.77 -1.67
CA GLU A 111 11.55 12.59 -2.20
C GLU A 111 11.08 14.00 -2.54
N CYS A 112 9.86 14.16 -3.07
CA CYS A 112 9.27 15.48 -3.32
C CYS A 112 9.04 16.26 -2.02
N LEU A 113 8.51 15.63 -0.98
CA LEU A 113 8.27 16.25 0.32
C LEU A 113 9.58 16.59 1.04
N LYS A 114 10.60 15.72 0.91
CA LYS A 114 11.92 15.94 1.47
C LYS A 114 12.59 17.19 0.89
N ASP A 115 12.48 17.42 -0.42
CA ASP A 115 13.00 18.64 -1.06
C ASP A 115 12.36 19.91 -0.47
N GLU A 116 11.12 19.82 0.00
CA GLU A 116 10.41 20.91 0.68
C GLU A 116 10.73 20.99 2.19
N GLY A 117 11.59 20.11 2.71
CA GLY A 117 12.05 20.07 4.10
C GLY A 117 11.15 19.29 5.05
N TYR A 118 10.31 18.38 4.55
CA TYR A 118 9.58 17.45 5.40
C TYR A 118 10.48 16.29 5.85
N GLN A 119 10.26 15.84 7.09
CA GLN A 119 10.71 14.53 7.54
C GLN A 119 9.73 13.46 7.03
N THR A 120 10.26 12.35 6.53
CA THR A 120 9.45 11.32 5.88
C THR A 120 9.61 9.97 6.57
N ALA A 121 8.49 9.28 6.76
CA ALA A 121 8.47 7.96 7.36
C ALA A 121 7.54 7.00 6.60
N PHE A 122 7.89 5.72 6.55
CA PHE A 122 7.07 4.65 5.96
C PHE A 122 6.97 3.45 6.89
N PHE A 123 5.73 3.01 7.12
CA PHE A 123 5.46 1.84 7.96
C PHE A 123 4.57 0.89 7.18
N GLY A 124 4.88 -0.41 7.24
CA GLY A 124 4.02 -1.44 6.68
C GLY A 124 4.47 -2.02 5.33
N LYS A 125 3.51 -2.30 4.44
CA LYS A 125 3.74 -3.02 3.18
C LYS A 125 4.26 -2.13 2.05
N TRP A 126 5.51 -2.33 1.63
CA TRP A 126 6.11 -1.61 0.49
C TRP A 126 5.61 -2.11 -0.87
N HIS A 127 5.86 -3.39 -1.17
CA HIS A 127 5.36 -4.15 -2.32
C HIS A 127 5.53 -3.51 -3.72
N VAL A 128 6.57 -2.69 -3.91
CA VAL A 128 7.04 -2.20 -5.21
C VAL A 128 8.51 -2.58 -5.47
N SER A 129 8.97 -3.64 -4.81
CA SER A 129 10.29 -4.24 -5.00
C SER A 129 10.21 -5.76 -5.02
N SER A 130 11.23 -6.41 -5.58
CA SER A 130 11.40 -7.85 -5.47
C SER A 130 11.45 -8.25 -4.00
N HIS A 131 10.84 -9.38 -3.66
CA HIS A 131 10.80 -9.85 -2.29
C HIS A 131 12.21 -10.26 -1.82
N HIS A 132 12.57 -9.90 -0.60
CA HIS A 132 13.88 -10.19 -0.03
C HIS A 132 13.75 -11.10 1.19
N GLU A 133 14.43 -12.25 1.18
CA GLU A 133 14.49 -13.29 2.22
C GLU A 133 13.16 -13.96 2.62
N ARG A 134 12.04 -13.25 2.48
CA ARG A 134 10.68 -13.69 2.78
C ARG A 134 9.68 -13.06 1.83
N TYR A 135 8.46 -13.60 1.80
CA TYR A 135 7.35 -13.02 1.03
C TYR A 135 7.04 -11.58 1.50
N LEU A 136 6.91 -10.66 0.53
CA LEU A 136 6.86 -9.18 0.68
C LEU A 136 8.02 -8.52 1.44
N GLY A 137 9.10 -9.26 1.73
CA GLY A 137 10.28 -8.74 2.40
C GLY A 137 10.87 -7.54 1.66
N TRP A 138 11.15 -6.45 2.36
CA TRP A 138 11.70 -5.24 1.78
C TRP A 138 13.08 -5.46 1.16
N SER A 139 13.25 -5.02 -0.09
CA SER A 139 14.56 -5.09 -0.75
C SER A 139 15.55 -4.08 -0.15
N PRO A 140 16.79 -4.48 0.19
CA PRO A 140 17.80 -3.54 0.70
C PRO A 140 18.26 -2.53 -0.36
N THR A 141 17.97 -2.79 -1.63
CA THR A 141 18.35 -1.93 -2.76
C THR A 141 17.20 -1.12 -3.34
N HIS A 142 15.94 -1.52 -3.08
CA HIS A 142 14.74 -0.89 -3.66
C HIS A 142 13.60 -0.71 -2.64
N GLY A 143 13.90 -0.76 -1.34
CA GLY A 143 12.94 -0.50 -0.25
C GLY A 143 12.71 0.99 -0.01
N PRO A 144 11.84 1.34 0.97
CA PRO A 144 11.42 2.73 1.22
C PRO A 144 12.58 3.71 1.45
N VAL A 145 13.63 3.30 2.17
CA VAL A 145 14.81 4.14 2.47
C VAL A 145 15.58 4.54 1.21
N LYS A 146 15.52 3.72 0.15
CA LYS A 146 16.14 4.03 -1.14
C LYS A 146 15.31 4.97 -2.00
N GLN A 147 14.10 5.33 -1.55
CA GLN A 147 13.07 6.07 -2.28
C GLN A 147 12.48 7.20 -1.42
N GLY A 148 13.33 7.82 -0.59
CA GLY A 148 13.03 9.08 0.09
C GLY A 148 12.43 9.00 1.48
N PHE A 149 12.14 7.81 2.02
CA PHE A 149 11.65 7.67 3.39
C PHE A 149 12.81 7.53 4.38
N GLU A 150 13.02 8.53 5.24
CA GLU A 150 14.18 8.56 6.15
C GLU A 150 14.04 7.57 7.30
N ILE A 151 12.82 7.42 7.80
CA ILE A 151 12.46 6.43 8.80
C ILE A 151 11.61 5.38 8.10
N ALA A 152 11.96 4.11 8.26
CA ALA A 152 11.14 3.05 7.69
C ALA A 152 11.20 1.80 8.56
N GLU A 153 10.04 1.27 8.89
CA GLU A 153 9.91 0.02 9.64
C GLU A 153 9.01 -0.95 8.88
N GLU A 154 9.58 -2.12 8.61
CA GLU A 154 8.86 -3.16 7.92
C GLU A 154 7.89 -3.83 8.89
N ASP A 155 6.61 -3.56 8.67
CA ASP A 155 5.54 -4.30 9.33
C ASP A 155 4.68 -5.00 8.26
N TYR A 156 4.39 -6.26 8.55
CA TYR A 156 3.72 -7.15 7.62
C TYR A 156 2.22 -7.29 7.92
N GLY A 157 1.78 -6.86 9.11
CA GLY A 157 0.39 -6.99 9.57
C GLY A 157 -0.17 -8.42 9.43
N ALA A 158 -1.49 -8.54 9.46
CA ALA A 158 -2.18 -9.79 9.16
C ALA A 158 -2.42 -9.93 7.64
N HIS A 159 -1.89 -10.98 7.00
CA HIS A 159 -2.15 -11.27 5.59
C HIS A 159 -3.25 -12.34 5.47
N PRO A 160 -4.24 -12.21 4.55
CA PRO A 160 -5.35 -13.17 4.39
C PRO A 160 -4.93 -14.59 3.97
N TYR A 161 -3.66 -14.84 3.67
CA TYR A 161 -3.13 -16.19 3.38
C TYR A 161 -2.38 -16.78 4.58
N ASP A 162 -2.22 -16.02 5.66
CA ASP A 162 -1.52 -16.42 6.89
C ASP A 162 -2.50 -16.81 8.01
N TRP A 163 -3.79 -16.98 7.70
CA TRP A 163 -4.82 -17.46 8.64
C TRP A 163 -4.52 -18.82 9.26
N LYS A 164 -3.61 -19.60 8.64
CA LYS A 164 -3.10 -20.86 9.22
C LYS A 164 -2.05 -20.64 10.31
N ARG A 165 -1.39 -19.48 10.34
CA ARG A 165 -0.35 -19.12 11.31
C ARG A 165 -0.87 -18.23 12.43
N SER A 166 -1.91 -17.45 12.16
CA SER A 166 -2.63 -16.66 13.16
C SER A 166 -4.11 -17.04 13.15
N PRO A 167 -4.58 -17.88 14.10
CA PRO A 167 -6.00 -18.19 14.20
C PRO A 167 -6.77 -16.90 14.46
N ILE A 168 -7.77 -16.62 13.63
CA ILE A 168 -8.64 -15.45 13.79
C ILE A 168 -9.46 -15.68 15.07
N GLU A 169 -9.25 -14.84 16.09
CA GLU A 169 -10.15 -14.82 17.22
C GLU A 169 -11.54 -14.39 16.76
N THR A 170 -12.54 -15.24 16.96
CA THR A 170 -13.92 -14.83 16.74
C THR A 170 -14.31 -13.81 17.80
N ILE A 171 -14.46 -12.57 17.37
CA ILE A 171 -14.94 -11.48 18.21
C ILE A 171 -16.47 -11.54 18.22
N THR A 172 -17.06 -11.80 19.39
CA THR A 172 -18.51 -11.92 19.56
C THR A 172 -19.13 -10.75 20.33
N GLU A 173 -18.32 -9.84 20.84
CA GLU A 173 -18.75 -8.71 21.67
C GLU A 173 -18.59 -7.39 20.91
N VAL A 174 -19.62 -6.55 20.93
CA VAL A 174 -19.58 -5.21 20.34
C VAL A 174 -18.52 -4.36 21.05
N GLY A 175 -17.67 -3.68 20.28
CA GLY A 175 -16.57 -2.87 20.82
C GLY A 175 -15.35 -3.67 21.28
N LYS A 176 -15.36 -5.00 21.15
CA LYS A 176 -14.14 -5.81 21.23
C LYS A 176 -13.52 -5.84 19.84
N PHE A 177 -12.23 -5.59 19.74
CA PHE A 177 -11.47 -5.68 18.50
C PHE A 177 -10.44 -6.79 18.63
N ALA A 178 -9.95 -7.32 17.50
CA ALA A 178 -8.84 -8.27 17.54
C ALA A 178 -7.68 -7.57 18.25
N SER A 179 -6.96 -8.30 19.09
CA SER A 179 -5.70 -7.81 19.60
C SER A 179 -4.81 -7.50 18.38
N ASP A 180 -4.52 -6.23 18.18
CA ASP A 180 -3.56 -5.81 17.17
C ASP A 180 -2.22 -6.49 17.48
N SER A 181 -1.60 -7.13 16.49
CA SER A 181 -0.26 -7.72 16.63
C SER A 181 0.84 -6.65 16.76
N MET A 182 0.45 -5.38 16.75
CA MET A 182 1.31 -4.21 16.97
C MET A 182 1.80 -4.05 18.43
N VAL A 183 1.56 -5.03 19.32
CA VAL A 183 2.14 -5.12 20.67
C VAL A 183 2.72 -6.50 20.95
#